data_AF-A0AAN9AX43-F1
#
_entry.id   AF-A0AAN9AX43-F1
#
_cell.length_a   1.000
_cell.length_b   1.000
_cell.length_c   1.000
_cell.angle_alpha   90.00
_cell.angle_beta   90.00
_cell.angle_gamma   90.00
#
_symmetry.space_group_name_H-M   'P 1'
#
loop_
_entity.id
_entity.type
_entity.pdbx_description
1 polymer ?
#
loop_
_entity_poly.entity_id
_entity_poly.type
_entity_poly.pdbx_seq_one_letter_code
_entity_poly.pdbx_strand_id
1 'polypeptide(L)'
;MQVVAILFVVFSCQCQGFAKQVPDTATTQNDPLEDKLASLLREQESTTASLLREQDDKWASLLREQDAKLSDLTSLLQQQGQKLSDQERSHRQLEQKVSDQEDSLRQQDQKLSHQESLLQEQGARLSSQEALLLKQGRAVQQLKNSHVPPQSFPSENLRHATDTSQPGPALPGKTSDSASHDVIPRSDDGGPLEAVVSHISQRVTEMGADINAFKTQTSGNIQTLQNSNRQQDLAIRDAQSSTFVHWGSSTCSNLSHTVYSGVVGGSLYANSGAATNYLCLTMSPIFTDLTVSSYFATLYGGEYETDDSHNNKDPVCAVCRPSLSTTVMIPGTNVCTPGWHLQYSGFLMAGHYGYSAGSEYICVDSRLENTVHGDANENGVLLYFTVTQCGSLPCSPYVNNKVVTCAVCSK
;
A
#
# COMPACT_ATOMS: atom_id res chain seq x y z
N MET A 1 23.36 -11.22 -30.00
CA MET A 1 24.05 -12.04 -31.04
C MET A 1 25.57 -12.14 -30.80
N GLN A 2 26.03 -12.61 -29.63
CA GLN A 2 27.49 -12.75 -29.37
C GLN A 2 27.90 -14.04 -28.63
N VAL A 3 26.94 -14.79 -28.06
CA VAL A 3 27.21 -16.07 -27.37
C VAL A 3 27.32 -17.24 -28.35
N VAL A 4 26.63 -17.19 -29.49
CA VAL A 4 26.59 -18.27 -30.51
C VAL A 4 27.97 -18.51 -31.17
N ALA A 5 28.84 -17.50 -31.22
CA ALA A 5 30.15 -17.60 -31.85
C ALA A 5 31.18 -18.44 -31.05
N ILE A 6 30.99 -18.59 -29.73
CA ILE A 6 31.98 -19.25 -28.87
C ILE A 6 31.80 -20.78 -28.86
N LEU A 7 30.58 -21.28 -29.00
CA LEU A 7 30.29 -22.72 -29.02
C LEU A 7 30.74 -23.42 -30.33
N PHE A 8 30.69 -22.73 -31.47
CA PHE A 8 31.14 -23.30 -32.75
C PHE A 8 32.65 -23.52 -32.83
N VAL A 9 33.46 -22.73 -32.13
CA VAL A 9 34.94 -22.86 -32.15
C VAL A 9 35.41 -24.11 -31.38
N VAL A 10 34.67 -24.53 -30.35
CA VAL A 10 35.04 -25.71 -29.53
C VAL A 10 34.82 -27.02 -30.29
N PHE A 11 33.72 -27.14 -31.06
CA PHE A 11 33.37 -28.40 -31.73
C PHE A 11 34.16 -28.70 -33.01
N SER A 12 34.78 -27.70 -33.66
CA SER A 12 35.61 -27.93 -34.86
C SER A 12 37.05 -28.40 -34.56
N CYS A 13 37.46 -28.50 -33.30
CA CYS A 13 38.87 -28.70 -32.94
C CYS A 13 39.29 -30.17 -32.65
N GLN A 14 38.37 -31.15 -32.74
CA GLN A 14 38.66 -32.55 -32.33
C GLN A 14 38.59 -33.63 -33.43
N CYS A 15 38.34 -33.28 -34.70
CA CYS A 15 38.23 -34.25 -35.81
C CYS A 15 39.32 -34.16 -36.90
N GLN A 16 40.52 -33.66 -36.57
CA GLN A 16 41.67 -33.57 -37.51
C GLN A 16 42.95 -34.24 -36.98
N GLY A 17 42.84 -35.09 -35.96
CA GLY A 17 43.98 -35.58 -35.16
C GLY A 17 44.55 -36.97 -35.50
N PHE A 18 43.99 -37.76 -36.42
CA PHE A 18 44.48 -39.12 -36.73
C PHE A 18 44.35 -39.48 -38.22
N ALA A 19 45.33 -39.11 -39.03
CA ALA A 19 45.42 -39.50 -40.44
C ALA A 19 46.87 -39.59 -40.95
N LYS A 20 47.61 -40.64 -40.50
CA LYS A 20 48.90 -41.21 -41.00
C LYS A 20 49.53 -42.03 -39.85
N GLN A 21 50.15 -43.20 -40.01
CA GLN A 21 50.51 -44.03 -41.19
C GLN A 21 50.28 -45.51 -40.86
N VAL A 22 49.87 -46.31 -41.86
CA VAL A 22 50.12 -47.76 -41.91
C VAL A 22 50.66 -48.08 -43.31
N PRO A 23 51.78 -48.81 -43.46
CA PRO A 23 52.36 -49.08 -44.77
C PRO A 23 51.68 -50.25 -45.48
N ASP A 24 51.62 -50.19 -46.82
CA ASP A 24 51.07 -51.24 -47.66
C ASP A 24 51.80 -52.58 -47.46
N THR A 25 51.09 -53.61 -46.99
CA THR A 25 51.38 -55.01 -47.36
C THR A 25 50.22 -55.96 -47.02
N ALA A 26 50.01 -56.92 -47.92
CA ALA A 26 49.36 -58.22 -47.73
C ALA A 26 47.81 -58.32 -47.67
N THR A 27 47.32 -59.01 -48.71
CA THR A 27 46.24 -60.03 -48.69
C THR A 27 44.81 -59.64 -48.36
N THR A 28 43.99 -59.70 -49.41
CA THR A 28 42.52 -59.73 -49.40
C THR A 28 41.95 -60.93 -48.65
N GLN A 29 41.33 -60.69 -47.50
CA GLN A 29 40.24 -61.52 -46.99
C GLN A 29 39.34 -60.64 -46.10
N ASN A 30 38.25 -60.12 -46.67
CA ASN A 30 37.31 -59.30 -45.90
C ASN A 30 36.65 -60.18 -44.84
N ASP A 31 36.91 -59.86 -43.57
CA ASP A 31 36.37 -60.61 -42.44
C ASP A 31 34.91 -60.18 -42.19
N PRO A 32 33.90 -61.08 -42.20
CA PRO A 32 32.49 -60.71 -42.01
C PRO A 32 32.19 -59.98 -40.69
N LEU A 33 33.13 -60.04 -39.74
CA LEU A 33 33.06 -59.34 -38.47
C LEU A 33 33.33 -57.84 -38.60
N GLU A 34 34.26 -57.41 -39.45
CA GLU A 34 34.60 -55.99 -39.62
C GLU A 34 33.49 -55.22 -40.35
N ASP A 35 32.92 -55.79 -41.42
CA ASP A 35 31.78 -55.20 -42.13
C ASP A 35 30.57 -55.01 -41.19
N LYS A 36 30.37 -55.95 -40.26
CA LYS A 36 29.29 -55.92 -39.26
C LYS A 36 29.56 -54.94 -38.13
N LEU A 37 30.83 -54.77 -37.72
CA LEU A 37 31.22 -53.72 -36.78
C LEU A 37 31.04 -52.33 -37.41
N ALA A 38 31.43 -52.18 -38.68
CA ALA A 38 31.26 -50.95 -39.45
C ALA A 38 29.77 -50.62 -39.74
N SER A 39 28.88 -51.61 -39.86
CA SER A 39 27.44 -51.34 -39.94
C SER A 39 26.87 -50.85 -38.61
N LEU A 40 27.24 -51.50 -37.49
CA LEU A 40 26.77 -51.12 -36.14
C LEU A 40 27.26 -49.72 -35.73
N LEU A 41 28.50 -49.36 -36.05
CA LEU A 41 29.03 -48.01 -35.81
C LEU A 41 28.24 -46.95 -36.58
N ARG A 42 27.96 -47.16 -37.87
CA ARG A 42 27.14 -46.23 -38.68
C ARG A 42 25.71 -46.10 -38.17
N GLU A 43 25.12 -47.19 -37.65
CA GLU A 43 23.79 -47.18 -37.04
C GLU A 43 23.77 -46.43 -35.69
N GLN A 44 24.82 -46.60 -34.87
CA GLN A 44 25.02 -45.84 -33.64
C GLN A 44 25.23 -44.34 -33.91
N GLU A 45 26.08 -43.98 -34.88
CA GLU A 45 26.31 -42.59 -35.30
C GLU A 45 25.02 -41.94 -35.80
N SER A 46 24.25 -42.63 -36.65
CA SER A 46 22.95 -42.17 -37.14
C SER A 46 21.95 -41.91 -36.01
N THR A 47 21.85 -42.84 -35.05
CA THR A 47 20.95 -42.74 -33.89
C THR A 47 21.38 -41.63 -32.91
N THR A 48 22.69 -41.44 -32.74
CA THR A 48 23.21 -40.36 -31.89
C THR A 48 22.97 -39.00 -32.55
N ALA A 49 23.12 -38.91 -33.87
CA ALA A 49 22.86 -37.69 -34.64
C ALA A 49 21.37 -37.33 -34.72
N SER A 50 20.45 -38.30 -34.73
CA SER A 50 19.01 -38.01 -34.67
C SER A 50 18.57 -37.48 -33.30
N LEU A 51 19.03 -38.11 -32.21
CA LEU A 51 18.76 -37.66 -30.84
C LEU A 51 19.28 -36.24 -30.57
N LEU A 52 20.48 -35.92 -31.04
CA LEU A 52 21.05 -34.57 -30.93
C LEU A 52 20.21 -33.54 -31.69
N ARG A 53 19.77 -33.84 -32.92
CA ARG A 53 18.88 -32.95 -33.70
C ARG A 53 17.54 -32.72 -33.03
N GLU A 54 16.92 -33.78 -32.49
CA GLU A 54 15.65 -33.66 -31.76
C GLU A 54 15.81 -32.78 -30.51
N GLN A 55 16.93 -32.91 -29.81
CA GLN A 55 17.25 -32.07 -28.65
C GLN A 55 17.50 -30.61 -29.05
N ASP A 56 18.24 -30.36 -30.13
CA ASP A 56 18.46 -29.01 -30.68
C ASP A 56 17.16 -28.34 -31.14
N ASP A 57 16.28 -29.07 -31.85
CA ASP A 57 14.97 -28.56 -32.28
C ASP A 57 14.07 -28.21 -31.09
N LYS A 58 14.13 -29.00 -30.01
CA LYS A 58 13.42 -28.75 -28.74
C LYS A 58 13.97 -27.54 -27.98
N TRP A 59 15.29 -27.36 -27.93
CA TRP A 59 15.88 -26.14 -27.36
C TRP A 59 15.56 -24.91 -28.21
N ALA A 60 15.58 -25.03 -29.53
CA ALA A 60 15.28 -23.94 -30.44
C ALA A 60 13.80 -23.52 -30.38
N SER A 61 12.85 -24.43 -30.11
CA SER A 61 11.44 -24.08 -29.91
C SER A 61 11.20 -23.36 -28.58
N LEU A 62 11.78 -23.85 -27.48
CA LEU A 62 11.73 -23.19 -26.17
C LEU A 62 12.34 -21.78 -26.20
N LEU A 63 13.48 -21.62 -26.90
CA LEU A 63 14.12 -20.31 -27.03
C LEU A 63 13.24 -19.32 -27.82
N ARG A 64 12.63 -19.76 -28.93
CA ARG A 64 11.67 -18.94 -29.70
C ARG A 64 10.44 -18.53 -28.88
N GLU A 65 9.93 -19.42 -28.01
CA GLU A 65 8.80 -19.10 -27.13
C GLU A 65 9.17 -18.05 -26.08
N GLN A 66 10.38 -18.15 -25.51
CA GLN A 66 10.88 -17.17 -24.53
C GLN A 66 11.20 -15.82 -25.19
N ASP A 67 11.77 -15.80 -26.40
CA ASP A 67 11.99 -14.58 -27.17
C ASP A 67 10.67 -13.87 -27.53
N ALA A 68 9.62 -14.63 -27.85
CA ALA A 68 8.27 -14.08 -28.08
C ALA A 68 7.70 -13.42 -26.81
N LYS A 69 7.76 -14.11 -25.65
CA LYS A 69 7.32 -13.54 -24.36
C LYS A 69 8.12 -12.29 -23.95
N LEU A 70 9.42 -12.27 -24.23
CA LEU A 70 10.27 -11.10 -23.99
C LEU A 70 9.90 -9.93 -24.91
N SER A 71 9.57 -10.20 -26.18
CA SER A 71 9.06 -9.19 -27.12
C SER A 71 7.74 -8.60 -26.65
N ASP A 72 6.77 -9.44 -26.24
CA ASP A 72 5.48 -9.00 -25.74
C ASP A 72 5.62 -8.14 -24.47
N LEU A 73 6.44 -8.58 -23.51
CA LEU A 73 6.73 -7.82 -22.29
C LEU A 73 7.40 -6.48 -22.59
N THR A 74 8.32 -6.44 -23.57
CA THR A 74 8.98 -5.20 -24.02
C THR A 74 7.95 -4.24 -24.63
N SER A 75 7.01 -4.74 -25.44
CA SER A 75 5.95 -3.92 -26.03
C SER A 75 5.02 -3.32 -24.96
N LEU A 76 4.69 -4.10 -23.93
CA LEU A 76 3.85 -3.66 -22.80
C LEU A 76 4.55 -2.57 -21.97
N LEU A 77 5.84 -2.74 -21.67
CA LEU A 77 6.65 -1.74 -20.96
C LEU A 77 6.73 -0.43 -21.77
N GLN A 78 6.89 -0.51 -23.09
CA GLN A 78 6.94 0.66 -23.96
C GLN A 78 5.57 1.38 -24.04
N GLN A 79 4.46 0.63 -24.06
CA GLN A 79 3.11 1.19 -23.96
C GLN A 79 2.85 1.88 -22.61
N GLN A 80 3.28 1.27 -21.50
CA GLN A 80 3.19 1.87 -20.17
C GLN A 80 4.03 3.16 -20.06
N GLY A 81 5.24 3.17 -20.62
CA GLY A 81 6.10 4.35 -20.68
C GLY A 81 5.48 5.53 -21.45
N GLN A 82 4.83 5.25 -22.59
CA GLN A 82 4.08 6.28 -23.32
C GLN A 82 2.93 6.84 -22.48
N LYS A 83 2.11 5.96 -21.87
CA LYS A 83 0.98 6.36 -21.02
C LYS A 83 1.40 7.21 -19.83
N LEU A 84 2.53 6.87 -19.18
CA LEU A 84 3.15 7.68 -18.13
C LEU A 84 3.56 9.06 -18.66
N SER A 85 4.21 9.14 -19.82
CA SER A 85 4.64 10.41 -20.41
C SER A 85 3.46 11.35 -20.75
N ASP A 86 2.33 10.82 -21.20
CA ASP A 86 1.11 11.59 -21.46
C ASP A 86 0.42 12.02 -20.16
N GLN A 87 0.44 11.18 -19.12
CA GLN A 87 -0.05 11.54 -17.80
C GLN A 87 0.77 12.67 -17.17
N GLU A 88 2.11 12.66 -17.31
CA GLU A 88 2.96 13.79 -16.86
C GLU A 88 2.69 15.09 -17.63
N ARG A 89 2.42 15.03 -18.94
CA ARG A 89 2.04 16.22 -19.73
C ARG A 89 0.72 16.79 -19.22
N SER A 90 -0.27 15.93 -18.95
CA SER A 90 -1.55 16.33 -18.38
C SER A 90 -1.40 16.94 -16.98
N HIS A 91 -0.56 16.37 -16.13
CA HIS A 91 -0.26 16.91 -14.80
C HIS A 91 0.36 18.32 -14.88
N ARG A 92 1.38 18.51 -15.72
CA ARG A 92 2.00 19.84 -15.95
C ARG A 92 1.02 20.89 -16.47
N GLN A 93 0.04 20.49 -17.30
CA GLN A 93 -1.04 21.39 -17.74
C GLN A 93 -2.03 21.73 -16.63
N LEU A 94 -2.28 20.82 -15.69
CA LEU A 94 -3.13 21.07 -14.53
C LEU A 94 -2.42 21.98 -13.51
N GLU A 95 -1.12 21.76 -13.25
CA GLU A 95 -0.29 22.60 -12.39
C GLU A 95 -0.29 24.06 -12.88
N GLN A 96 -0.10 24.29 -14.18
CA GLN A 96 -0.19 25.64 -14.75
C GLN A 96 -1.58 26.27 -14.55
N LYS A 97 -2.66 25.53 -14.80
CA LYS A 97 -4.03 26.02 -14.59
C LYS A 97 -4.32 26.36 -13.13
N VAL A 98 -3.77 25.61 -12.18
CA VAL A 98 -3.88 25.93 -10.74
C VAL A 98 -3.12 27.21 -10.43
N SER A 99 -1.90 27.39 -10.94
CA SER A 99 -1.14 28.65 -10.80
C SER A 99 -1.91 29.85 -11.36
N ASP A 100 -2.47 29.73 -12.57
CA ASP A 100 -3.26 30.80 -13.20
C ASP A 100 -4.52 31.14 -12.38
N GLN A 101 -5.13 30.13 -11.73
CA GLN A 101 -6.28 30.32 -10.84
C GLN A 101 -5.89 30.98 -9.50
N GLU A 102 -4.75 30.61 -8.91
CA GLU A 102 -4.22 31.23 -7.70
C GLU A 102 -3.94 32.73 -7.91
N ASP A 103 -3.34 33.12 -9.04
CA ASP A 103 -3.10 34.52 -9.37
C ASP A 103 -4.41 35.30 -9.58
N SER A 104 -5.42 34.67 -10.18
CA SER A 104 -6.75 35.26 -10.33
C SER A 104 -7.44 35.48 -8.97
N LEU A 105 -7.32 34.53 -8.04
CA LEU A 105 -7.83 34.64 -6.67
C LEU A 105 -7.08 35.73 -5.87
N ARG A 106 -5.75 35.80 -5.97
CA ARG A 106 -4.95 36.89 -5.37
C ARG A 106 -5.39 38.27 -5.86
N GLN A 107 -5.73 38.39 -7.14
CA GLN A 107 -6.24 39.64 -7.71
C GLN A 107 -7.66 39.98 -7.23
N GLN A 108 -8.50 38.99 -6.92
CA GLN A 108 -9.81 39.22 -6.30
C GLN A 108 -9.68 39.66 -4.84
N ASP A 109 -8.78 39.04 -4.07
CA ASP A 109 -8.51 39.38 -2.67
C ASP A 109 -8.04 40.84 -2.52
N GLN A 110 -7.13 41.30 -3.40
CA GLN A 110 -6.71 42.71 -3.46
C GLN A 110 -7.89 43.67 -3.75
N LYS A 111 -8.84 43.28 -4.60
CA LYS A 111 -10.03 44.10 -4.89
C LYS A 111 -10.97 44.16 -3.68
N LEU A 112 -11.17 43.05 -2.97
CA LEU A 112 -11.97 42.98 -1.75
C LEU A 112 -11.35 43.85 -0.64
N SER A 113 -10.05 43.73 -0.42
CA SER A 113 -9.30 44.57 0.53
C SER A 113 -9.45 46.07 0.23
N HIS A 114 -9.40 46.46 -1.06
CA HIS A 114 -9.64 47.84 -1.45
C HIS A 114 -11.09 48.29 -1.18
N GLN A 115 -12.10 47.46 -1.48
CA GLN A 115 -13.50 47.75 -1.17
C GLN A 115 -13.74 47.90 0.34
N GLU A 116 -13.09 47.07 1.17
CA GLU A 116 -13.17 47.18 2.63
C GLU A 116 -12.60 48.52 3.12
N SER A 117 -11.46 48.96 2.58
CA SER A 117 -10.88 50.26 2.95
C SER A 117 -11.80 51.45 2.63
N LEU A 118 -12.51 51.39 1.49
CA LEU A 118 -13.51 52.40 1.11
C LEU A 118 -14.73 52.40 2.05
N LEU A 119 -15.19 51.23 2.47
CA LEU A 119 -16.29 51.10 3.43
C LEU A 119 -15.90 51.62 4.82
N GLN A 120 -14.67 51.35 5.27
CA GLN A 120 -14.14 51.91 6.52
C GLN A 120 -14.06 53.44 6.47
N GLU A 121 -13.62 54.03 5.35
CA GLU A 121 -13.60 55.49 5.17
C GLU A 121 -15.02 56.09 5.20
N GLN A 122 -15.98 55.46 4.52
CA GLN A 122 -17.39 55.89 4.56
C GLN A 122 -17.97 55.82 5.97
N GLY A 123 -17.69 54.76 6.73
CA GLY A 123 -18.09 54.63 8.12
C GLY A 123 -17.52 55.74 9.02
N ALA A 124 -16.24 56.09 8.85
CA ALA A 124 -15.61 57.20 9.56
C ALA A 124 -16.23 58.57 9.21
N ARG A 125 -16.58 58.80 7.94
CA ARG A 125 -17.28 60.02 7.50
C ARG A 125 -18.69 60.12 8.10
N LEU A 126 -19.43 59.01 8.16
CA LEU A 126 -20.77 58.97 8.76
C LEU A 126 -20.74 59.26 10.27
N SER A 127 -19.82 58.66 11.03
CA SER A 127 -19.70 58.96 12.48
C SER A 127 -19.31 60.42 12.75
N SER A 128 -18.53 61.03 11.86
CA SER A 128 -18.19 62.46 11.92
C SER A 128 -19.42 63.36 11.67
N GLN A 129 -20.28 63.01 10.70
CA GLN A 129 -21.57 63.69 10.50
C GLN A 129 -22.50 63.54 11.71
N GLU A 130 -22.59 62.34 12.29
CA GLU A 130 -23.41 62.07 13.47
C GLU A 130 -22.94 62.88 14.69
N ALA A 131 -21.62 62.96 14.92
CA ALA A 131 -21.03 63.81 15.96
C ALA A 131 -21.31 65.31 15.71
N LEU A 132 -21.32 65.77 14.46
CA LEU A 132 -21.66 67.15 14.11
C LEU A 132 -23.15 67.45 14.39
N LEU A 133 -24.05 66.54 14.03
CA LEU A 133 -25.49 66.64 14.28
C LEU A 133 -25.80 66.66 15.79
N LEU A 134 -25.14 65.79 16.58
CA LEU A 134 -25.22 65.80 18.04
C LEU A 134 -24.77 67.15 18.63
N LYS A 135 -23.73 67.77 18.06
CA LYS A 135 -23.24 69.09 18.49
C LYS A 135 -24.22 70.21 18.14
N GLN A 136 -24.84 70.16 16.95
CA GLN A 136 -25.91 71.11 16.56
C GLN A 136 -27.16 70.95 17.45
N GLY A 137 -27.59 69.71 17.73
CA GLY A 137 -28.71 69.43 18.64
C GLY A 137 -28.48 70.03 20.04
N ARG A 138 -27.26 69.89 20.60
CA ARG A 138 -26.89 70.54 21.86
C ARG A 138 -26.93 72.08 21.79
N ALA A 139 -26.52 72.68 20.68
CA ALA A 139 -26.60 74.13 20.49
C ALA A 139 -28.05 74.64 20.39
N VAL A 140 -28.94 73.90 19.70
CA VAL A 140 -30.38 74.21 19.65
C VAL A 140 -31.02 74.08 21.04
N GLN A 141 -30.62 73.07 21.82
CA GLN A 141 -31.05 72.90 23.22
C GLN A 141 -30.64 74.12 24.08
N GLN A 142 -29.44 74.65 23.89
CA GLN A 142 -28.97 75.85 24.59
C GLN A 142 -29.72 77.12 24.16
N LEU A 143 -30.03 77.29 22.87
CA LEU A 143 -30.81 78.43 22.38
C LEU A 143 -32.24 78.45 22.94
N LYS A 144 -32.86 77.28 23.16
CA LYS A 144 -34.18 77.16 23.81
C LYS A 144 -34.20 77.62 25.29
N ASN A 145 -33.06 77.62 25.98
CA ASN A 145 -32.98 77.98 27.39
C ASN A 145 -32.75 79.49 27.64
N SER A 146 -32.76 80.32 26.60
CA SER A 146 -32.39 81.75 26.66
C SER A 146 -33.58 82.72 26.60
N HIS A 147 -34.77 82.32 27.06
CA HIS A 147 -35.94 83.20 27.28
C HIS A 147 -36.46 83.01 28.71
N VAL A 148 -36.68 84.12 29.43
CA VAL A 148 -36.68 84.18 30.91
C VAL A 148 -37.57 85.35 31.41
N PRO A 149 -38.25 85.28 32.60
CA PRO A 149 -38.70 84.12 33.40
C PRO A 149 -40.26 84.04 33.44
N PRO A 150 -41.10 84.42 34.47
CA PRO A 150 -40.90 84.87 35.85
C PRO A 150 -41.61 84.04 36.98
N GLN A 151 -40.91 83.82 38.10
CA GLN A 151 -41.38 83.40 39.46
C GLN A 151 -41.93 81.95 39.63
N SER A 152 -41.49 81.15 40.59
CA SER A 152 -41.49 81.44 42.04
C SER A 152 -40.65 80.45 42.87
N PHE A 153 -40.23 80.88 44.08
CA PHE A 153 -39.66 80.11 45.20
C PHE A 153 -40.82 79.64 46.13
N PRO A 154 -40.71 78.57 46.97
CA PRO A 154 -39.71 78.49 48.06
C PRO A 154 -39.20 77.09 48.49
N SER A 155 -38.20 77.13 49.41
CA SER A 155 -37.91 76.25 50.59
C SER A 155 -38.18 74.73 50.59
N GLU A 156 -37.44 73.86 51.28
CA GLU A 156 -36.15 73.87 52.01
C GLU A 156 -35.86 72.41 52.48
N ASN A 157 -34.59 72.06 52.77
CA ASN A 157 -34.13 71.19 53.90
C ASN A 157 -34.80 69.81 54.19
N LEU A 158 -34.13 68.68 54.51
CA LEU A 158 -32.71 68.35 54.75
C LEU A 158 -32.52 66.82 54.96
N ARG A 159 -31.47 66.19 54.39
CA ARG A 159 -30.79 64.92 54.85
C ARG A 159 -31.63 63.60 54.87
N HIS A 160 -31.10 62.37 54.83
CA HIS A 160 -29.75 61.80 54.64
C HIS A 160 -29.85 60.32 54.18
N ALA A 161 -28.88 59.80 53.40
CA ALA A 161 -28.47 58.37 53.24
C ALA A 161 -29.54 57.32 52.78
N THR A 162 -29.26 56.26 51.99
CA THR A 162 -28.06 55.78 51.26
C THR A 162 -28.45 54.76 50.18
N ASP A 163 -27.70 54.76 49.07
CA ASP A 163 -27.27 53.63 48.22
C ASP A 163 -28.23 52.79 47.30
N THR A 164 -27.63 52.36 46.17
CA THR A 164 -27.93 51.23 45.25
C THR A 164 -29.12 51.22 44.26
N SER A 165 -28.77 51.46 42.99
CA SER A 165 -29.11 50.68 41.75
C SER A 165 -30.56 50.40 41.29
N GLN A 166 -30.93 51.04 40.16
CA GLN A 166 -31.41 50.50 38.85
C GLN A 166 -32.28 49.20 38.73
N PRO A 167 -33.05 49.01 37.62
CA PRO A 167 -33.69 49.99 36.73
C PRO A 167 -35.12 49.62 36.18
N GLY A 168 -35.89 50.64 35.76
CA GLY A 168 -36.81 50.59 34.59
C GLY A 168 -38.21 49.95 34.75
N PRO A 169 -39.27 50.65 34.31
CA PRO A 169 -40.13 50.07 33.26
C PRO A 169 -40.77 51.06 32.25
N ALA A 170 -41.20 50.49 31.11
CA ALA A 170 -42.38 50.78 30.28
C ALA A 170 -42.79 52.20 29.75
N LEU A 171 -43.00 52.24 28.42
CA LEU A 171 -44.16 52.69 27.61
C LEU A 171 -45.46 53.21 28.33
N PRO A 172 -46.41 53.95 27.69
CA PRO A 172 -46.66 54.10 26.23
C PRO A 172 -47.15 55.47 25.66
N GLY A 173 -47.06 55.66 24.32
CA GLY A 173 -48.25 55.94 23.47
C GLY A 173 -48.61 57.36 22.94
N LYS A 174 -48.78 57.46 21.59
CA LYS A 174 -49.59 58.43 20.78
C LYS A 174 -49.06 59.91 20.67
N THR A 175 -49.33 60.75 19.64
CA THR A 175 -50.22 60.76 18.44
C THR A 175 -49.60 61.46 17.19
N SER A 176 -50.15 61.17 15.99
CA SER A 176 -50.53 62.08 14.85
C SER A 176 -49.54 63.00 14.06
N ASP A 177 -49.57 62.79 12.73
CA ASP A 177 -49.77 63.75 11.61
C ASP A 177 -48.64 64.43 10.80
N SER A 178 -48.77 64.22 9.47
CA SER A 178 -48.32 65.05 8.31
C SER A 178 -46.80 65.12 8.01
N ALA A 179 -46.32 65.26 6.76
CA ALA A 179 -47.00 65.49 5.48
C ALA A 179 -46.30 64.78 4.29
N SER A 180 -47.04 64.52 3.22
CA SER A 180 -46.53 63.95 1.96
C SER A 180 -45.80 64.97 1.08
N HIS A 181 -44.85 64.51 0.27
CA HIS A 181 -44.39 65.21 -0.94
C HIS A 181 -44.31 64.20 -2.08
N ASP A 182 -45.15 64.39 -3.11
CA ASP A 182 -45.09 63.61 -4.34
C ASP A 182 -43.88 64.03 -5.18
N VAL A 183 -43.14 63.04 -5.70
CA VAL A 183 -42.23 63.20 -6.82
C VAL A 183 -42.76 62.34 -7.96
N ILE A 184 -43.32 63.00 -8.97
CA ILE A 184 -43.82 62.35 -10.19
C ILE A 184 -42.61 61.87 -11.01
N PRO A 185 -42.42 60.56 -11.24
CA PRO A 185 -41.43 60.09 -12.20
C PRO A 185 -41.95 60.34 -13.62
N ARG A 186 -41.11 60.90 -14.48
CA ARG A 186 -41.41 60.96 -15.92
C ARG A 186 -41.28 59.55 -16.51
N SER A 187 -42.37 59.06 -17.09
CA SER A 187 -42.32 57.97 -18.07
C SER A 187 -41.42 58.35 -19.25
N ASP A 188 -40.88 57.33 -19.91
CA ASP A 188 -40.47 57.26 -21.34
C ASP A 188 -39.04 56.78 -21.67
N ASP A 189 -38.24 56.32 -20.69
CA ASP A 189 -36.90 55.71 -20.94
C ASP A 189 -36.75 54.22 -20.57
N GLY A 190 -37.80 53.55 -20.06
CA GLY A 190 -37.68 52.20 -19.48
C GLY A 190 -37.57 51.02 -20.47
N GLY A 191 -38.20 51.12 -21.65
CA GLY A 191 -38.42 49.99 -22.57
C GLY A 191 -37.17 49.24 -23.07
N PRO A 192 -36.05 49.92 -23.39
CA PRO A 192 -34.83 49.23 -23.85
C PRO A 192 -34.09 48.48 -22.75
N LEU A 193 -34.13 48.99 -21.50
CA LEU A 193 -33.36 48.43 -20.40
C LEU A 193 -33.96 47.12 -19.88
N GLU A 194 -35.29 47.03 -19.81
CA GLU A 194 -36.00 45.90 -19.23
C GLU A 194 -35.78 44.61 -20.04
N ALA A 195 -35.76 44.71 -21.38
CA ALA A 195 -35.41 43.62 -22.28
C ALA A 195 -33.93 43.17 -22.13
N VAL A 196 -33.01 44.12 -21.94
CA VAL A 196 -31.58 43.83 -21.72
C VAL A 196 -31.36 43.14 -20.37
N VAL A 197 -32.02 43.61 -19.30
CA VAL A 197 -31.98 42.97 -17.98
C VAL A 197 -32.54 41.55 -18.03
N SER A 198 -33.65 41.32 -18.74
CA SER A 198 -34.22 39.97 -18.94
C SER A 198 -33.23 39.04 -19.64
N HIS A 199 -32.60 39.47 -20.73
CA HIS A 199 -31.62 38.67 -21.47
C HIS A 199 -30.34 38.38 -20.65
N ILE A 200 -29.88 39.33 -19.84
CA ILE A 200 -28.77 39.11 -18.90
C ILE A 200 -29.17 38.10 -17.82
N SER A 201 -30.36 38.22 -17.24
CA SER A 201 -30.88 37.30 -16.22
C SER A 201 -30.99 35.86 -16.74
N GLN A 202 -31.49 35.68 -17.97
CA GLN A 202 -31.52 34.38 -18.63
C GLN A 202 -30.11 33.78 -18.77
N ARG A 203 -29.15 34.54 -19.30
CA ARG A 203 -27.75 34.09 -19.45
C ARG A 203 -27.08 33.75 -18.12
N VAL A 204 -27.37 34.49 -17.04
CA VAL A 204 -26.87 34.17 -15.69
C VAL A 204 -27.47 32.85 -15.19
N THR A 205 -28.74 32.57 -15.51
CA THR A 205 -29.41 31.33 -15.13
C THR A 205 -28.85 30.12 -15.90
N GLU A 206 -28.65 30.25 -17.21
CA GLU A 206 -28.00 29.25 -18.06
C GLU A 206 -26.55 28.96 -17.59
N MET A 207 -25.76 30.01 -17.36
CA MET A 207 -24.39 29.88 -16.84
C MET A 207 -24.36 29.23 -15.45
N GLY A 208 -25.35 29.50 -14.59
CA GLY A 208 -25.50 28.83 -13.30
C GLY A 208 -25.82 27.34 -13.43
N ALA A 209 -26.60 26.94 -14.43
CA ALA A 209 -26.85 25.53 -14.73
C ALA A 209 -25.57 24.83 -15.24
N ASP A 210 -24.83 25.46 -16.16
CA ASP A 210 -23.56 24.94 -16.67
C ASP A 210 -22.49 24.79 -15.58
N ILE A 211 -22.37 25.77 -14.67
CA ILE A 211 -21.47 25.68 -13.51
C ILE A 211 -21.84 24.51 -12.59
N ASN A 212 -23.14 24.27 -12.37
CA ASN A 212 -23.60 23.14 -11.55
C ASN A 212 -23.38 21.79 -12.24
N ALA A 213 -23.57 21.72 -13.56
CA ALA A 213 -23.25 20.53 -14.35
C ALA A 213 -21.74 20.23 -14.32
N PHE A 214 -20.90 21.23 -14.55
CA PHE A 214 -19.44 21.13 -14.46
C PHE A 214 -18.97 20.71 -13.06
N LYS A 215 -19.53 21.30 -11.99
CA LYS A 215 -19.24 20.91 -10.60
C LYS A 215 -19.59 19.45 -10.32
N THR A 216 -20.72 18.98 -10.84
CA THR A 216 -21.17 17.58 -10.69
C THR A 216 -20.23 16.63 -11.44
N GLN A 217 -19.90 16.95 -12.69
CA GLN A 217 -18.95 16.17 -13.51
C GLN A 217 -17.55 16.12 -12.88
N THR A 218 -17.02 17.25 -12.43
CA THR A 218 -15.71 17.32 -11.75
C THR A 218 -15.72 16.51 -10.45
N SER A 219 -16.80 16.55 -9.67
CA SER A 219 -16.92 15.74 -8.44
C SER A 219 -16.92 14.23 -8.74
N GLY A 220 -17.64 13.79 -9.79
CA GLY A 220 -17.62 12.40 -10.24
C GLY A 220 -16.25 11.94 -10.76
N ASN A 221 -15.55 12.81 -11.48
CA ASN A 221 -14.18 12.54 -11.96
C ASN A 221 -13.19 12.41 -10.79
N ILE A 222 -13.26 13.30 -9.79
CA ILE A 222 -12.43 13.24 -8.57
C ILE A 222 -12.69 11.92 -7.83
N GLN A 223 -13.96 11.54 -7.63
CA GLN A 223 -14.31 10.29 -6.96
C GLN A 223 -13.77 9.05 -7.69
N THR A 224 -13.80 9.08 -9.03
CA THR A 224 -13.29 8.02 -9.89
C THR A 224 -11.77 7.90 -9.78
N LEU A 225 -11.04 9.03 -9.85
CA LEU A 225 -9.59 9.08 -9.69
C LEU A 225 -9.14 8.60 -8.30
N GLN A 226 -9.84 8.99 -7.24
CA GLN A 226 -9.58 8.52 -5.86
C GLN A 226 -9.74 6.99 -5.76
N ASN A 227 -10.78 6.43 -6.37
CA ASN A 227 -10.99 4.98 -6.39
C ASN A 227 -9.90 4.25 -7.19
N SER A 228 -9.50 4.79 -8.34
CA SER A 228 -8.40 4.23 -9.16
C SER A 228 -7.06 4.27 -8.43
N ASN A 229 -6.68 5.40 -7.82
CA ASN A 229 -5.46 5.49 -7.01
C ASN A 229 -5.48 4.48 -5.86
N ARG A 230 -6.61 4.34 -5.15
CA ARG A 230 -6.74 3.37 -4.06
C ARG A 230 -6.58 1.92 -4.52
N GLN A 231 -7.09 1.57 -5.70
CA GLN A 231 -6.86 0.24 -6.28
C GLN A 231 -5.41 0.05 -6.75
N GLN A 232 -4.77 1.10 -7.28
CA GLN A 232 -3.37 1.07 -7.69
C GLN A 232 -2.43 0.94 -6.49
N ASP A 233 -2.68 1.62 -5.37
CA ASP A 233 -1.94 1.47 -4.11
C ASP A 233 -2.04 0.04 -3.54
N LEU A 234 -3.23 -0.58 -3.63
CA LEU A 234 -3.43 -1.97 -3.24
C LEU A 234 -2.66 -2.93 -4.17
N ALA A 235 -2.73 -2.73 -5.48
CA ALA A 235 -1.98 -3.54 -6.45
C ALA A 235 -0.46 -3.42 -6.28
N ILE A 236 0.05 -2.23 -5.94
CA ILE A 236 1.48 -2.01 -5.67
C ILE A 236 1.91 -2.71 -4.37
N ARG A 237 1.10 -2.67 -3.31
CA ARG A 237 1.35 -3.43 -2.08
C ARG A 237 1.36 -4.94 -2.33
N ASP A 238 0.43 -5.43 -3.14
CA ASP A 238 0.33 -6.85 -3.49
C ASP A 238 1.50 -7.32 -4.38
N ALA A 239 2.01 -6.47 -5.26
CA ALA A 239 3.18 -6.77 -6.09
C ALA A 239 4.53 -6.74 -5.32
N GLN A 240 4.55 -6.25 -4.08
CA GLN A 240 5.79 -6.07 -3.29
C GLN A 240 5.79 -6.83 -1.96
N SER A 241 4.72 -7.52 -1.57
CA SER A 241 4.64 -8.23 -0.28
C SER A 241 5.38 -9.57 -0.32
N SER A 242 6.39 -9.74 0.53
CA SER A 242 6.94 -11.05 0.91
C SER A 242 5.89 -11.93 1.61
N THR A 243 6.21 -13.21 1.82
CA THR A 243 5.41 -14.13 2.64
C THR A 243 6.25 -14.68 3.78
N PHE A 244 5.59 -15.06 4.87
CA PHE A 244 6.20 -15.78 5.98
C PHE A 244 5.28 -16.90 6.45
N VAL A 245 5.82 -17.89 7.16
CA VAL A 245 5.02 -18.91 7.85
C VAL A 245 4.88 -18.52 9.31
N HIS A 246 3.64 -18.57 9.80
CA HIS A 246 3.29 -18.46 11.20
C HIS A 246 3.16 -19.88 11.74
N TRP A 247 4.24 -20.39 12.34
CA TRP A 247 4.27 -21.74 12.90
C TRP A 247 3.61 -21.75 14.29
N GLY A 248 2.85 -22.79 14.64
CA GLY A 248 2.11 -22.86 15.89
C GLY A 248 0.90 -21.92 15.96
N SER A 249 0.32 -21.56 14.80
CA SER A 249 -0.92 -20.78 14.69
C SER A 249 -1.63 -21.16 13.39
N SER A 250 -2.93 -21.42 13.43
CA SER A 250 -3.75 -21.62 12.22
C SER A 250 -4.16 -20.30 11.56
N THR A 251 -3.86 -19.16 12.21
CA THR A 251 -4.30 -17.82 11.82
C THR A 251 -3.14 -16.82 11.81
N CYS A 252 -3.19 -15.86 10.88
CA CYS A 252 -2.22 -14.76 10.78
C CYS A 252 -2.59 -13.58 11.68
N SER A 253 -1.61 -12.70 11.94
CA SER A 253 -1.83 -11.46 12.70
C SER A 253 -2.78 -10.49 11.97
N ASN A 254 -3.35 -9.51 12.68
CA ASN A 254 -4.15 -8.44 12.08
C ASN A 254 -3.39 -7.49 11.12
N LEU A 255 -2.07 -7.62 11.02
CA LEU A 255 -1.20 -6.89 10.09
C LEU A 255 -0.85 -7.74 8.83
N SER A 256 -1.46 -8.91 8.70
CA SER A 256 -1.25 -9.86 7.61
C SER A 256 -2.56 -10.53 7.17
N HIS A 257 -2.60 -10.95 5.91
CA HIS A 257 -3.66 -11.79 5.37
C HIS A 257 -3.19 -13.24 5.29
N THR A 258 -4.05 -14.17 5.72
CA THR A 258 -3.82 -15.61 5.52
C THR A 258 -3.92 -15.95 4.05
N VAL A 259 -2.87 -16.57 3.50
CA VAL A 259 -2.85 -17.16 2.15
C VAL A 259 -3.48 -18.55 2.20
N TYR A 260 -3.04 -19.38 3.14
CA TYR A 260 -3.69 -20.63 3.53
C TYR A 260 -3.28 -21.04 4.95
N SER A 261 -4.05 -21.93 5.55
CA SER A 261 -3.76 -22.58 6.84
C SER A 261 -3.53 -24.08 6.63
N GLY A 262 -2.80 -24.71 7.55
CA GLY A 262 -2.32 -26.07 7.39
C GLY A 262 -1.78 -26.69 8.68
N VAL A 263 -1.13 -27.84 8.53
CA VAL A 263 -0.38 -28.52 9.59
C VAL A 263 1.11 -28.50 9.27
N VAL A 264 1.97 -28.53 10.30
CA VAL A 264 3.41 -28.69 10.04
C VAL A 264 3.67 -30.12 9.58
N GLY A 265 4.61 -30.27 8.66
CA GLY A 265 5.13 -31.57 8.26
C GLY A 265 6.59 -31.48 7.80
N GLY A 266 7.19 -32.64 7.57
CA GLY A 266 8.61 -32.74 7.22
C GLY A 266 9.07 -34.19 7.15
N SER A 267 10.38 -34.41 7.29
CA SER A 267 10.96 -35.77 7.32
C SER A 267 10.92 -36.37 8.72
N LEU A 268 10.84 -37.71 8.81
CA LEU A 268 10.99 -38.43 10.08
C LEU A 268 12.36 -38.14 10.70
N TYR A 269 12.36 -37.82 12.00
CA TYR A 269 13.57 -37.51 12.78
C TYR A 269 14.71 -38.55 12.66
N ALA A 270 14.38 -39.83 12.43
CA ALA A 270 15.34 -40.93 12.36
C ALA A 270 15.92 -41.18 10.94
N ASN A 271 15.47 -40.46 9.91
CA ASN A 271 15.90 -40.70 8.54
C ASN A 271 17.20 -39.92 8.21
N SER A 272 18.30 -40.64 7.96
CA SER A 272 19.59 -40.02 7.59
C SER A 272 19.61 -39.35 6.20
N GLY A 273 18.59 -39.61 5.37
CA GLY A 273 18.36 -38.93 4.08
C GLY A 273 17.23 -37.90 4.13
N ALA A 274 16.87 -37.43 5.33
CA ALA A 274 15.81 -36.44 5.54
C ALA A 274 16.07 -35.10 4.84
N ALA A 275 14.98 -34.47 4.37
CA ALA A 275 14.97 -33.04 4.09
C ALA A 275 14.94 -32.26 5.41
N THR A 276 15.73 -31.17 5.48
CA THR A 276 15.94 -30.40 6.72
C THR A 276 14.88 -29.34 6.99
N ASN A 277 14.12 -28.95 5.98
CA ASN A 277 13.15 -27.87 6.10
C ASN A 277 11.81 -28.37 6.66
N TYR A 278 11.15 -27.51 7.41
CA TYR A 278 9.74 -27.70 7.78
C TYR A 278 8.85 -27.27 6.61
N LEU A 279 7.67 -27.87 6.51
CA LEU A 279 6.64 -27.56 5.51
C LEU A 279 5.35 -27.17 6.22
N CYS A 280 4.67 -26.16 5.70
CA CYS A 280 3.27 -25.91 6.05
C CYS A 280 2.40 -26.63 5.02
N LEU A 281 1.81 -27.75 5.40
CA LEU A 281 1.05 -28.63 4.51
C LEU A 281 -0.40 -28.18 4.43
N THR A 282 -0.90 -27.96 3.22
CA THR A 282 -2.32 -27.65 2.98
C THR A 282 -3.21 -28.82 3.39
N MET A 283 -4.37 -28.52 4.00
CA MET A 283 -5.40 -29.51 4.32
C MET A 283 -6.20 -30.00 3.10
N SER A 284 -5.89 -29.46 1.90
CA SER A 284 -6.48 -29.87 0.62
C SER A 284 -5.40 -30.39 -0.35
N PRO A 285 -4.74 -31.53 -0.06
CA PRO A 285 -3.71 -32.09 -0.93
C PRO A 285 -4.32 -32.63 -2.24
N ILE A 286 -3.52 -32.60 -3.31
CA ILE A 286 -3.83 -33.24 -4.59
C ILE A 286 -2.73 -34.26 -4.88
N PHE A 287 -3.12 -35.50 -5.19
CA PHE A 287 -2.22 -36.60 -5.48
C PHE A 287 -2.22 -36.93 -6.98
N THR A 288 -1.27 -37.77 -7.41
CA THR A 288 -1.14 -38.24 -8.78
C THR A 288 -1.09 -39.77 -8.80
N ASP A 289 -1.62 -40.39 -9.86
CA ASP A 289 -1.75 -41.85 -9.99
C ASP A 289 -0.44 -42.54 -10.43
N LEU A 290 0.72 -41.92 -10.16
CA LEU A 290 2.03 -42.51 -10.45
C LEU A 290 2.31 -43.69 -9.53
N THR A 291 2.83 -44.79 -10.08
CA THR A 291 3.26 -45.95 -9.29
C THR A 291 4.42 -45.59 -8.37
N VAL A 292 4.28 -45.89 -7.07
CA VAL A 292 5.31 -45.62 -6.07
C VAL A 292 6.54 -46.50 -6.33
N SER A 293 7.71 -45.85 -6.43
CA SER A 293 9.02 -46.50 -6.56
C SER A 293 9.42 -47.25 -5.29
N SER A 294 10.26 -48.28 -5.38
CA SER A 294 10.88 -48.94 -4.22
C SER A 294 11.84 -48.03 -3.45
N TYR A 295 12.26 -46.92 -4.04
CA TYR A 295 13.08 -45.88 -3.42
C TYR A 295 12.32 -44.56 -3.46
N PHE A 296 12.00 -44.02 -2.28
CA PHE A 296 11.13 -42.86 -2.11
C PHE A 296 11.58 -41.99 -0.92
N ALA A 297 11.31 -40.69 -1.02
CA ALA A 297 11.32 -39.80 0.14
C ALA A 297 10.00 -39.96 0.92
N THR A 298 10.02 -39.63 2.20
CA THR A 298 8.86 -39.73 3.09
C THR A 298 8.49 -38.37 3.66
N LEU A 299 7.19 -38.15 3.88
CA LEU A 299 6.61 -36.94 4.43
C LEU A 299 5.71 -37.34 5.61
N TYR A 300 5.97 -36.75 6.77
CA TYR A 300 5.28 -36.98 8.03
C TYR A 300 4.65 -35.68 8.53
N GLY A 301 3.70 -35.81 9.45
CA GLY A 301 3.26 -34.68 10.29
C GLY A 301 4.39 -34.17 11.19
N GLY A 302 4.17 -33.00 11.76
CA GLY A 302 4.99 -32.49 12.87
C GLY A 302 4.44 -32.95 14.21
N GLU A 303 5.29 -32.96 15.24
CA GLU A 303 4.88 -33.10 16.65
C GLU A 303 5.70 -32.16 17.54
N TYR A 304 5.06 -31.62 18.57
CA TYR A 304 5.71 -30.89 19.65
C TYR A 304 6.28 -31.85 20.70
N GLU A 305 7.57 -31.70 20.98
CA GLU A 305 8.30 -32.47 21.98
C GLU A 305 8.76 -31.51 23.08
N THR A 306 7.98 -31.45 24.16
CA THR A 306 8.05 -30.40 25.19
C THR A 306 7.73 -30.97 26.57
N ASP A 307 8.26 -30.37 27.64
CA ASP A 307 7.99 -30.83 29.02
C ASP A 307 6.64 -30.31 29.59
N ASP A 308 5.66 -29.95 28.74
CA ASP A 308 4.38 -29.37 29.16
C ASP A 308 3.15 -30.00 28.46
N SER A 309 1.97 -29.36 28.56
CA SER A 309 0.72 -29.85 27.97
C SER A 309 0.72 -29.97 26.45
N HIS A 310 1.71 -29.39 25.76
CA HIS A 310 1.90 -29.49 24.32
C HIS A 310 2.72 -30.72 23.90
N ASN A 311 3.15 -31.59 24.82
CA ASN A 311 3.87 -32.80 24.43
C ASN A 311 3.02 -33.75 23.59
N ASN A 312 3.61 -34.32 22.54
CA ASN A 312 2.93 -35.13 21.52
C ASN A 312 1.73 -34.42 20.87
N LYS A 313 1.77 -33.08 20.75
CA LYS A 313 0.71 -32.33 20.07
C LYS A 313 1.08 -32.00 18.63
N ASP A 314 0.16 -32.20 17.70
CA ASP A 314 0.36 -31.87 16.29
C ASP A 314 0.32 -30.35 16.04
N PRO A 315 1.43 -29.67 15.75
CA PRO A 315 1.47 -28.23 15.44
C PRO A 315 0.69 -27.85 14.16
N VAL A 316 -0.05 -26.75 14.22
CA VAL A 316 -0.63 -26.09 13.04
C VAL A 316 0.26 -24.98 12.49
N CYS A 317 -0.06 -24.49 11.29
CA CYS A 317 0.62 -23.37 10.65
C CYS A 317 -0.31 -22.54 9.76
N ALA A 318 0.10 -21.32 9.45
CA ALA A 318 -0.49 -20.50 8.41
C ALA A 318 0.59 -19.82 7.56
N VAL A 319 0.37 -19.74 6.25
CA VAL A 319 1.20 -18.90 5.38
C VAL A 319 0.57 -17.52 5.29
N CYS A 320 1.34 -16.51 5.66
CA CYS A 320 0.87 -15.14 5.88
C CYS A 320 1.52 -14.17 4.90
N ARG A 321 0.72 -13.22 4.42
CA ARG A 321 1.14 -12.11 3.56
C ARG A 321 0.91 -10.79 4.31
N PRO A 322 1.95 -10.14 4.87
CA PRO A 322 1.82 -8.86 5.57
C PRO A 322 1.42 -7.74 4.62
N SER A 323 0.83 -6.68 5.16
CA SER A 323 0.53 -5.44 4.42
C SER A 323 1.76 -4.57 4.11
N LEU A 324 2.95 -5.08 4.44
CA LEU A 324 4.27 -4.45 4.37
C LEU A 324 5.20 -5.36 3.53
N SER A 325 6.21 -4.80 2.88
CA SER A 325 6.92 -5.51 1.81
C SER A 325 7.89 -6.57 2.34
N THR A 326 8.59 -6.29 3.43
CA THR A 326 9.72 -7.10 3.91
C THR A 326 9.37 -7.84 5.19
N THR A 327 9.90 -9.05 5.36
CA THR A 327 9.77 -9.86 6.57
C THR A 327 11.13 -10.36 7.07
N VAL A 328 11.26 -10.57 8.37
CA VAL A 328 12.46 -11.15 9.00
C VAL A 328 12.09 -11.92 10.28
N MET A 329 12.74 -13.06 10.49
CA MET A 329 12.75 -13.77 11.78
C MET A 329 14.00 -13.38 12.55
N ILE A 330 13.83 -12.94 13.79
CA ILE A 330 14.93 -12.52 14.69
C ILE A 330 15.00 -13.52 15.85
N PRO A 331 16.01 -14.40 15.91
CA PRO A 331 16.22 -15.30 17.03
C PRO A 331 16.83 -14.56 18.23
N GLY A 332 16.56 -15.03 19.45
CA GLY A 332 17.11 -14.46 20.69
C GLY A 332 16.32 -13.28 21.27
N THR A 333 15.17 -12.91 20.69
CA THR A 333 14.31 -11.80 21.14
C THR A 333 12.85 -12.12 20.87
N ASN A 334 11.91 -11.60 21.67
CA ASN A 334 10.48 -11.58 21.37
C ASN A 334 9.98 -10.18 20.93
N VAL A 335 10.90 -9.23 20.74
CA VAL A 335 10.62 -7.83 20.35
C VAL A 335 11.36 -7.50 19.05
N CYS A 336 10.65 -6.83 18.13
CA CYS A 336 11.21 -6.34 16.87
C CYS A 336 12.14 -5.13 17.06
N THR A 337 13.06 -4.93 16.12
CA THR A 337 13.91 -3.73 16.09
C THR A 337 13.10 -2.45 15.81
N PRO A 338 13.57 -1.26 16.23
CA PRO A 338 12.83 -0.01 16.04
C PRO A 338 12.42 0.24 14.58
N GLY A 339 11.15 0.57 14.39
CA GLY A 339 10.56 0.80 13.06
C GLY A 339 10.34 -0.49 12.24
N TRP A 340 10.20 -1.63 12.90
CA TRP A 340 9.61 -2.86 12.37
C TRP A 340 8.36 -3.23 13.19
N HIS A 341 7.39 -3.87 12.54
CA HIS A 341 6.11 -4.26 13.14
C HIS A 341 6.11 -5.75 13.49
N LEU A 342 5.75 -6.08 14.74
CA LEU A 342 5.63 -7.46 15.19
C LEU A 342 4.45 -8.16 14.49
N GLN A 343 4.72 -9.28 13.83
CA GLN A 343 3.69 -10.20 13.32
C GLN A 343 3.33 -11.22 14.40
N TYR A 344 4.33 -11.91 14.96
CA TYR A 344 4.18 -12.78 16.12
C TYR A 344 5.52 -12.99 16.84
N SER A 345 5.47 -13.59 18.03
CA SER A 345 6.65 -13.99 18.79
C SER A 345 6.40 -15.31 19.52
N GLY A 346 7.49 -15.97 19.92
CA GLY A 346 7.43 -17.18 20.72
C GLY A 346 8.80 -17.81 20.89
N PHE A 347 8.92 -19.09 20.55
CA PHE A 347 10.09 -19.92 20.84
C PHE A 347 10.81 -20.34 19.56
N LEU A 348 12.14 -20.29 19.60
CA LEU A 348 12.96 -20.85 18.54
C LEU A 348 12.99 -22.38 18.72
N MET A 349 12.52 -23.11 17.72
CA MET A 349 12.39 -24.58 17.78
C MET A 349 13.07 -25.24 16.58
N ALA A 350 13.53 -26.47 16.80
CA ALA A 350 14.25 -27.31 15.86
C ALA A 350 14.13 -28.79 16.29
N GLY A 351 14.66 -29.72 15.50
CA GLY A 351 14.80 -31.12 15.88
C GLY A 351 15.84 -31.33 16.98
N HIS A 352 15.74 -32.44 17.70
CA HIS A 352 16.66 -32.78 18.78
C HIS A 352 18.06 -33.18 18.25
N TYR A 353 19.10 -32.60 18.85
CA TYR A 353 20.50 -32.69 18.43
C TYR A 353 21.08 -34.11 18.32
N GLY A 354 20.45 -35.09 18.97
CA GLY A 354 20.88 -36.49 18.98
C GLY A 354 20.30 -37.36 17.85
N TYR A 355 19.44 -36.80 17.00
CA TYR A 355 18.82 -37.53 15.88
C TYR A 355 19.58 -37.38 14.57
N SER A 356 19.30 -38.28 13.62
CA SER A 356 20.02 -38.40 12.34
C SER A 356 19.47 -37.49 11.24
N ALA A 357 18.20 -37.09 11.31
CA ALA A 357 17.65 -36.04 10.46
C ALA A 357 18.10 -34.66 10.97
N GLY A 358 18.64 -33.84 10.06
CA GLY A 358 18.85 -32.42 10.34
C GLY A 358 17.53 -31.65 10.28
N SER A 359 17.50 -30.47 10.89
CA SER A 359 16.35 -29.56 10.91
C SER A 359 16.79 -28.10 10.82
N GLU A 360 15.97 -27.25 10.23
CA GLU A 360 16.10 -25.79 10.33
C GLU A 360 15.74 -25.26 11.72
N TYR A 361 16.07 -24.00 12.01
CA TYR A 361 15.52 -23.28 13.16
C TYR A 361 14.31 -22.45 12.72
N ILE A 362 13.14 -22.73 13.29
CA ILE A 362 11.91 -21.98 13.03
C ILE A 362 11.44 -21.22 14.26
N CYS A 363 10.71 -20.13 14.04
CA CYS A 363 10.04 -19.40 15.12
C CYS A 363 8.62 -19.93 15.27
N VAL A 364 8.27 -20.47 16.43
CA VAL A 364 6.93 -20.99 16.73
C VAL A 364 6.22 -20.04 17.69
N ASP A 365 4.95 -19.73 17.43
CA ASP A 365 4.11 -18.89 18.27
C ASP A 365 4.10 -19.37 19.73
N SER A 366 4.20 -18.45 20.66
CA SER A 366 4.12 -18.69 22.11
C SER A 366 2.89 -19.49 22.58
N ARG A 367 1.81 -19.53 21.79
CA ARG A 367 0.57 -20.25 22.06
C ARG A 367 0.63 -21.74 21.70
N LEU A 368 1.62 -22.18 20.92
CA LEU A 368 1.82 -23.57 20.49
C LEU A 368 0.52 -24.23 19.99
N GLU A 369 -0.22 -23.54 19.11
CA GLU A 369 -1.51 -24.01 18.60
C GLU A 369 -1.32 -25.36 17.89
N ASN A 370 -2.25 -26.27 18.16
CA ASN A 370 -2.21 -27.67 17.73
C ASN A 370 -3.58 -28.15 17.23
N THR A 371 -3.60 -29.30 16.54
CA THR A 371 -4.85 -29.88 16.04
C THR A 371 -5.70 -30.48 17.17
N VAL A 372 -7.02 -30.53 16.98
CA VAL A 372 -7.98 -31.04 17.99
C VAL A 372 -7.85 -32.55 18.24
N HIS A 373 -7.15 -33.29 17.38
CA HIS A 373 -7.07 -34.76 17.40
C HIS A 373 -5.64 -35.32 17.29
N GLY A 374 -4.63 -34.45 17.38
CA GLY A 374 -3.22 -34.79 17.37
C GLY A 374 -2.67 -34.85 18.80
N ASP A 375 -3.06 -35.89 19.54
CA ASP A 375 -2.73 -36.10 20.96
C ASP A 375 -1.84 -37.34 21.19
N ALA A 376 -1.52 -38.06 20.11
CA ALA A 376 -0.79 -39.31 20.12
C ALA A 376 0.70 -39.08 19.87
N ASN A 377 1.54 -40.00 20.37
CA ASN A 377 2.97 -40.03 20.06
C ASN A 377 3.16 -40.93 18.82
N GLU A 378 2.89 -40.40 17.63
CA GLU A 378 3.06 -41.11 16.36
C GLU A 378 4.47 -40.87 15.77
N ASN A 379 5.11 -39.77 16.18
CA ASN A 379 6.37 -39.22 15.70
C ASN A 379 6.33 -38.77 14.23
N GLY A 380 7.21 -37.82 13.91
CA GLY A 380 7.36 -37.34 12.54
C GLY A 380 8.55 -36.40 12.41
N VAL A 381 8.30 -35.19 11.91
CA VAL A 381 9.26 -34.09 12.08
C VAL A 381 9.06 -33.47 13.47
N LEU A 382 10.09 -33.52 14.31
CA LEU A 382 9.93 -33.15 15.72
C LEU A 382 10.33 -31.69 15.98
N LEU A 383 9.63 -31.04 16.92
CA LEU A 383 9.88 -29.68 17.37
C LEU A 383 10.20 -29.65 18.87
N TYR A 384 11.48 -29.47 19.17
CA TYR A 384 12.02 -29.26 20.50
C TYR A 384 12.35 -27.77 20.72
N PHE A 385 12.29 -27.33 21.97
CA PHE A 385 12.80 -26.00 22.34
C PHE A 385 14.31 -25.90 22.12
N THR A 386 14.74 -24.84 21.42
CA THR A 386 16.18 -24.54 21.30
C THR A 386 16.68 -24.00 22.63
N VAL A 387 17.67 -24.69 23.23
CA VAL A 387 18.34 -24.21 24.44
C VAL A 387 19.74 -23.67 24.13
N THR A 388 20.09 -22.54 24.75
CA THR A 388 21.42 -21.94 24.66
C THR A 388 22.50 -22.86 25.24
N GLN A 389 23.58 -23.06 24.49
CA GLN A 389 24.81 -23.67 24.98
C GLN A 389 25.95 -22.65 24.91
N CYS A 390 26.47 -22.29 26.08
CA CYS A 390 27.56 -21.34 26.25
C CYS A 390 28.89 -21.86 25.71
N GLY A 391 29.73 -20.95 25.22
CA GLY A 391 31.06 -21.27 24.69
C GLY A 391 31.47 -20.22 23.68
N SER A 392 31.46 -20.57 22.39
CA SER A 392 31.49 -19.58 21.30
C SER A 392 30.27 -18.66 21.31
N LEU A 393 29.14 -19.11 21.89
CA LEU A 393 28.02 -18.25 22.27
C LEU A 393 28.37 -17.51 23.58
N PRO A 394 28.41 -16.16 23.60
CA PRO A 394 28.82 -15.41 24.79
C PRO A 394 27.83 -15.53 25.95
N CYS A 395 28.31 -15.90 27.15
CA CYS A 395 27.52 -16.02 28.39
C CYS A 395 27.11 -14.67 29.03
N SER A 396 27.00 -13.64 28.20
CA SER A 396 26.31 -12.37 28.43
C SER A 396 26.27 -11.69 27.04
N PRO A 397 25.09 -11.33 26.49
CA PRO A 397 23.78 -11.32 27.14
C PRO A 397 23.07 -12.68 27.23
N TYR A 398 23.55 -13.73 26.55
CA TYR A 398 22.93 -15.06 26.68
C TYR A 398 23.26 -15.71 28.03
N VAL A 399 22.34 -16.51 28.54
CA VAL A 399 22.50 -17.32 29.76
C VAL A 399 22.50 -18.77 29.35
N ASN A 400 23.38 -19.61 29.91
CA ASN A 400 23.46 -21.03 29.57
C ASN A 400 22.18 -21.80 29.96
N ASN A 401 21.83 -22.84 29.19
CA ASN A 401 20.66 -23.71 29.42
C ASN A 401 19.35 -22.92 29.56
N LYS A 402 19.08 -21.98 28.64
CA LYS A 402 17.82 -21.23 28.55
C LYS A 402 17.18 -21.42 27.18
N VAL A 403 15.85 -21.58 27.18
CA VAL A 403 15.05 -21.61 25.94
C VAL A 403 15.19 -20.27 25.21
N VAL A 404 15.47 -20.34 23.91
CA VAL A 404 15.65 -19.18 23.03
C VAL A 404 14.28 -18.72 22.51
N THR A 405 13.97 -17.43 22.69
CA THR A 405 12.78 -16.81 22.11
C THR A 405 13.03 -16.35 20.67
N CYS A 406 11.98 -16.03 19.93
CA CYS A 406 12.04 -15.48 18.58
C CYS A 406 10.90 -14.48 18.31
N ALA A 407 11.12 -13.60 17.32
CA ALA A 407 10.13 -12.66 16.83
C ALA A 407 10.12 -12.68 15.29
N VAL A 408 8.95 -12.69 14.68
CA VAL A 408 8.78 -12.44 13.25
C VAL A 408 8.23 -11.03 13.05
N CYS A 409 8.91 -10.26 12.23
CA CYS A 409 8.73 -8.83 12.07
C CYS A 409 8.54 -8.48 10.59
N SER A 410 7.80 -7.41 10.29
CA SER A 410 7.63 -6.87 8.94
C SER A 410 7.87 -5.36 8.84
N LYS A 411 8.18 -4.88 7.63
CA LYS A 411 8.48 -3.47 7.33
C LYS A 411 8.17 -3.09 5.89
#